data_AF-A0A950TIE0-F1
#
_entry.id   AF-A0A950TIE0-F1
#
_cell.length_a   1.000
_cell.length_b   1.000
_cell.length_c   1.000
_cell.angle_alpha   90.00
_cell.angle_beta   90.00
_cell.angle_gamma   90.00
#
_symmetry.space_group_name_H-M   'P 1'
#
loop_
_entity.id
_entity.type
_entity.pdbx_description
1 polymer ?
#
loop_
_entity_poly.entity_id
_entity_poly.type
_entity_poly.pdbx_seq_one_letter_code
_entity_poly.pdbx_strand_id
1 'polypeptide(L)'
;YGRGRIDRYREVCRNWPRSAVKADFVEPVRSEVPVLMLSGDADPVTPPALAASAVKSMSNGKQIIVPHAGHAIDLPCVNGLMARFIAAGTVNGLDTSCVAASPKPAFITEDMLAVTKPKGEEQIWEGAIDVGGQHLRLVLHVFKNADGKISAYLVSPDQSSSEIPVDIIQFADSKLHFEITLVGARYDGKMTEDGTVRGTFIQGPLNVSLDLKLKK
;
A
#
# COMPACT_ATOMS: atom_id res chain seq x y z
N TYR A 1 15.77 16.44 9.10
CA TYR A 1 15.73 16.38 7.62
C TYR A 1 16.11 17.76 7.08
N GLY A 2 17.16 17.88 6.24
CA GLY A 2 17.79 19.16 5.89
C GLY A 2 19.12 19.00 5.13
N ARG A 3 19.98 20.04 5.16
CA ARG A 3 21.24 20.19 4.39
C ARG A 3 22.17 18.97 4.38
N GLY A 4 22.20 18.21 5.49
CA GLY A 4 23.02 16.99 5.60
C GLY A 4 22.75 15.93 4.52
N ARG A 5 21.50 15.79 4.03
CA ARG A 5 21.20 14.87 2.91
C ARG A 5 21.81 15.37 1.59
N ILE A 6 21.76 16.68 1.36
CA ILE A 6 22.35 17.32 0.17
C ILE A 6 23.87 17.24 0.22
N ASP A 7 24.48 17.53 1.36
CA ASP A 7 25.93 17.50 1.54
C ASP A 7 26.48 16.08 1.34
N ARG A 8 25.80 15.08 1.91
CA ARG A 8 26.12 13.66 1.68
C ARG A 8 26.01 13.27 0.21
N TYR A 9 24.92 13.65 -0.48
CA TYR A 9 24.81 13.34 -1.91
C TYR A 9 25.89 14.01 -2.75
N ARG A 10 26.23 15.27 -2.46
CA ARG A 10 27.33 15.98 -3.14
C ARG A 10 28.66 15.29 -2.92
N GLU A 11 28.94 14.83 -1.71
CA GLU A 11 30.15 14.08 -1.41
C GLU A 11 30.23 12.77 -2.17
N VAL A 12 29.15 11.98 -2.17
CA VAL A 12 29.08 10.73 -2.94
C VAL A 12 29.24 11.01 -4.43
N CYS A 13 28.55 12.00 -4.99
CA CYS A 13 28.64 12.36 -6.41
C CYS A 13 30.04 12.85 -6.82
N ARG A 14 30.79 13.53 -5.92
CA ARG A 14 32.17 13.93 -6.19
C ARG A 14 33.10 12.73 -6.35
N ASN A 15 32.87 11.68 -5.57
CA ASN A 15 33.71 10.49 -5.53
C ASN A 15 33.17 9.36 -6.42
N TRP A 16 31.98 9.51 -7.01
CA TRP A 16 31.38 8.51 -7.86
C TRP A 16 32.21 8.35 -9.15
N PRO A 17 32.64 7.13 -9.51
CA PRO A 17 33.41 6.89 -10.73
C PRO A 17 32.66 7.39 -11.96
N ARG A 18 33.33 8.18 -12.80
CA ARG A 18 32.76 8.65 -14.07
C ARG A 18 33.18 7.70 -15.17
N SER A 19 32.23 7.34 -16.03
CA SER A 19 32.50 6.64 -17.28
C SER A 19 32.18 7.56 -18.46
N ALA A 20 32.83 7.33 -19.59
CA ALA A 20 32.44 7.97 -20.84
C ALA A 20 31.15 7.32 -21.33
N VAL A 21 30.14 8.15 -21.60
CA VAL A 21 28.94 7.76 -22.35
C VAL A 21 29.07 8.30 -23.77
N LYS A 22 28.30 7.72 -24.71
CA LYS A 22 28.23 8.24 -26.07
C LYS A 22 27.71 9.68 -26.05
N ALA A 23 28.12 10.50 -27.03
CA ALA A 23 27.75 11.91 -27.10
C ALA A 23 26.23 12.12 -27.20
N ASP A 24 25.50 11.14 -27.75
CA ASP A 24 24.06 11.13 -27.93
C ASP A 24 23.29 10.50 -26.75
N PHE A 25 23.95 10.15 -25.64
CA PHE A 25 23.31 9.47 -24.50
C PHE A 25 22.12 10.23 -23.91
N VAL A 26 22.15 11.56 -23.99
CA VAL A 26 21.09 12.45 -23.45
C VAL A 26 20.06 12.84 -24.51
N GLU A 27 20.25 12.42 -25.76
CA GLU A 27 19.30 12.69 -26.82
C GLU A 27 18.01 11.88 -26.60
N PRO A 28 16.82 12.45 -26.86
CA PRO A 28 15.56 11.72 -26.71
C PRO A 28 15.49 10.48 -27.59
N VAL A 29 15.09 9.36 -27.01
CA VAL A 29 14.79 8.13 -27.75
C VAL A 29 13.63 8.38 -28.71
N ARG A 30 13.84 8.10 -29.99
CA ARG A 30 12.79 8.11 -31.03
C ARG A 30 12.30 6.70 -31.29
N SER A 31 10.99 6.50 -31.36
CA SER A 31 10.39 5.19 -31.60
C SER A 31 9.07 5.31 -32.35
N GLU A 32 8.85 4.37 -33.27
CA GLU A 32 7.56 4.14 -33.94
C GLU A 32 6.82 2.94 -33.35
N VAL A 33 7.45 2.16 -32.47
CA VAL A 33 6.77 1.10 -31.72
C VAL A 33 5.75 1.76 -30.78
N PRO A 34 4.52 1.22 -30.62
CA PRO A 34 3.56 1.74 -29.65
C PRO A 34 4.14 1.78 -28.24
N VAL A 35 3.98 2.92 -27.55
CA VAL A 35 4.47 3.11 -26.19
C VAL A 35 3.36 3.68 -25.32
N LEU A 36 3.04 2.99 -24.23
CA LEU A 36 2.15 3.49 -23.19
C LEU A 36 3.00 3.99 -22.01
N MET A 37 2.88 5.28 -21.67
CA MET A 37 3.46 5.86 -20.46
C MET A 37 2.36 6.09 -19.42
N LEU A 38 2.60 5.62 -18.20
CA LEU A 38 1.69 5.79 -17.06
C LEU A 38 2.36 6.71 -16.05
N SER A 39 1.65 7.71 -15.54
CA SER A 39 2.17 8.62 -14.52
C SER A 39 1.10 8.94 -13.49
N GLY A 40 1.46 9.02 -12.22
CA GLY A 40 0.59 9.56 -11.18
C GLY A 40 0.68 11.08 -11.15
N ASP A 41 -0.45 11.79 -11.00
CA ASP A 41 -0.43 13.25 -10.94
C ASP A 41 0.31 13.81 -9.71
N ALA A 42 0.41 13.01 -8.64
CA ALA A 42 1.06 13.34 -7.39
C ALA A 42 2.42 12.64 -7.21
N ASP A 43 3.01 12.08 -8.28
CA ASP A 43 4.32 11.41 -8.21
C ASP A 43 5.48 12.41 -7.95
N PRO A 44 6.14 12.37 -6.77
CA PRO A 44 7.25 13.27 -6.46
C PRO A 44 8.61 12.72 -6.92
N VAL A 45 8.68 11.47 -7.38
CA VAL A 45 9.90 10.76 -7.77
C VAL A 45 10.09 10.84 -9.29
N THR A 46 9.06 10.50 -10.07
CA THR A 46 9.04 10.59 -11.54
C THR A 46 7.81 11.36 -12.04
N PRO A 47 7.77 12.69 -11.84
CA PRO A 47 6.58 13.48 -12.12
C PRO A 47 6.14 13.39 -13.58
N PRO A 48 4.83 13.58 -13.89
CA PRO A 48 4.28 13.46 -15.25
C PRO A 48 5.00 14.26 -16.34
N ALA A 49 5.65 15.37 -15.98
CA ALA A 49 6.43 16.20 -16.89
C ALA A 49 7.61 15.43 -17.55
N LEU A 50 8.20 14.45 -16.87
CA LEU A 50 9.28 13.63 -17.43
C LEU A 50 8.75 12.73 -18.55
N ALA A 51 7.65 12.02 -18.31
CA ALA A 51 6.98 11.21 -19.33
C ALA A 51 6.44 12.07 -20.48
N ALA A 52 5.88 13.25 -20.18
CA ALA A 52 5.42 14.21 -21.20
C ALA A 52 6.57 14.70 -22.10
N SER A 53 7.80 14.78 -21.57
CA SER A 53 8.98 15.14 -22.35
C SER A 53 9.45 13.98 -23.24
N ALA A 54 9.41 12.74 -22.72
CA ALA A 54 9.81 11.55 -23.45
C ALA A 54 8.82 11.14 -24.56
N VAL A 55 7.51 11.28 -24.33
CA VAL A 55 6.49 10.86 -25.32
C VAL A 55 6.51 11.73 -26.58
N LYS A 56 7.06 12.96 -26.52
CA LYS A 56 7.17 13.88 -27.67
C LYS A 56 8.00 13.31 -28.82
N SER A 57 8.94 12.41 -28.55
CA SER A 57 9.78 11.76 -29.56
C SER A 57 9.22 10.42 -30.04
N MET A 58 8.00 10.04 -29.63
CA MET A 58 7.37 8.76 -29.95
C MET A 58 6.12 8.99 -30.81
N SER A 59 6.14 8.56 -32.07
CA SER A 59 5.03 8.78 -33.01
C SER A 59 3.76 8.02 -32.64
N ASN A 60 3.91 6.87 -31.97
CA ASN A 60 2.81 6.04 -31.45
C ASN A 60 2.80 6.00 -29.90
N GLY A 61 3.28 7.07 -29.27
CA GLY A 61 3.32 7.21 -27.82
C GLY A 61 2.02 7.81 -27.25
N LYS A 62 1.54 7.28 -26.13
CA LYS A 62 0.45 7.88 -25.35
C LYS A 62 0.83 7.91 -23.87
N GLN A 63 0.69 9.08 -23.26
CA GLN A 63 0.74 9.20 -21.81
C GLN A 63 -0.68 9.17 -21.22
N ILE A 64 -0.85 8.42 -20.14
CA ILE A 64 -2.03 8.49 -19.28
C ILE A 64 -1.57 8.99 -17.91
N ILE A 65 -2.21 10.08 -17.46
CA ILE A 65 -2.01 10.62 -16.12
C ILE A 65 -3.15 10.11 -15.25
N VAL A 66 -2.80 9.38 -14.19
CA VAL A 66 -3.73 8.79 -13.23
C VAL A 66 -3.90 9.78 -12.09
N PRO A 67 -5.11 10.33 -11.89
CA PRO A 67 -5.34 11.29 -10.81
C PRO A 67 -5.16 10.59 -9.47
N HIS A 68 -4.65 11.33 -8.49
CA HIS A 68 -4.48 10.90 -7.10
C HIS A 68 -3.43 9.82 -6.87
N ALA A 69 -2.72 9.39 -7.91
CA ALA A 69 -1.69 8.36 -7.82
C ALA A 69 -0.29 8.96 -7.63
N GLY A 70 0.55 8.25 -6.87
CA GLY A 70 1.97 8.56 -6.68
C GLY A 70 2.88 7.79 -7.64
N HIS A 71 4.09 7.48 -7.18
CA HIS A 71 5.11 6.80 -8.00
C HIS A 71 4.77 5.34 -8.36
N ALA A 72 4.25 4.58 -7.41
CA ALA A 72 3.80 3.20 -7.63
C ALA A 72 2.28 3.20 -7.83
N ILE A 73 1.83 2.89 -9.04
CA ILE A 73 0.41 2.88 -9.40
C ILE A 73 -0.06 1.43 -9.51
N ASP A 74 -0.60 0.88 -8.42
CA ASP A 74 -1.23 -0.45 -8.41
C ASP A 74 -2.74 -0.32 -8.24
N LEU A 75 -3.42 -0.08 -9.35
CA LEU A 75 -4.88 0.08 -9.40
C LEU A 75 -5.47 -0.88 -10.43
N PRO A 76 -6.62 -1.54 -10.16
CA PRO A 76 -7.23 -2.48 -11.10
C PRO A 76 -7.45 -1.90 -12.51
N CYS A 77 -7.84 -0.62 -12.60
CA CYS A 77 -7.98 0.09 -13.87
C CYS A 77 -6.67 0.14 -14.66
N VAL A 78 -5.56 0.50 -14.00
CA VAL A 78 -4.24 0.65 -14.61
C VAL A 78 -3.68 -0.70 -15.01
N ASN A 79 -3.84 -1.72 -14.16
CA ASN A 79 -3.47 -3.09 -14.47
C ASN A 79 -4.23 -3.62 -15.70
N GLY A 80 -5.52 -3.33 -15.80
CA GLY A 80 -6.33 -3.66 -16.97
C GLY A 80 -5.91 -2.91 -18.24
N LEU A 81 -5.52 -1.64 -18.14
CA LEU A 81 -4.99 -0.87 -19.27
C LEU A 81 -3.68 -1.43 -19.80
N MET A 82 -2.75 -1.78 -18.91
CA MET A 82 -1.48 -2.42 -19.29
C MET A 82 -1.72 -3.73 -20.03
N ALA A 83 -2.60 -4.59 -19.49
CA ALA A 83 -2.93 -5.87 -20.12
C ALA A 83 -3.55 -5.69 -21.52
N ARG A 84 -4.50 -4.75 -21.67
CA ARG A 84 -5.12 -4.46 -22.98
C ARG A 84 -4.12 -3.87 -23.98
N PHE A 85 -3.25 -2.97 -23.53
CA PHE A 85 -2.20 -2.40 -24.38
C PHE A 85 -1.25 -3.48 -24.90
N ILE A 86 -0.78 -4.38 -24.03
CA ILE A 86 0.10 -5.49 -24.41
C ILE A 86 -0.61 -6.42 -25.40
N ALA A 87 -1.87 -6.78 -25.13
CA ALA A 87 -2.65 -7.68 -25.99
C ALA A 87 -2.98 -7.07 -27.36
N ALA A 88 -3.33 -5.78 -27.41
CA ALA A 88 -3.68 -5.09 -28.65
C ALA A 88 -2.45 -4.62 -29.43
N GLY A 89 -1.31 -4.44 -28.75
CA GLY A 89 -0.09 -3.90 -29.35
C GLY A 89 -0.27 -2.47 -29.87
N THR A 90 -1.21 -1.69 -29.34
CA THR A 90 -1.47 -0.31 -29.78
C THR A 90 -2.10 0.54 -28.67
N VAL A 91 -1.83 1.84 -28.70
CA VAL A 91 -2.47 2.84 -27.81
C VAL A 91 -3.78 3.39 -28.39
N ASN A 92 -4.01 3.17 -29.69
CA ASN A 92 -5.21 3.63 -30.39
C ASN A 92 -6.42 2.79 -29.97
N GLY A 93 -7.53 3.46 -29.66
CA GLY A 93 -8.74 2.77 -29.20
C GLY A 93 -8.66 2.20 -27.77
N LEU A 94 -7.57 2.44 -27.04
CA LEU A 94 -7.49 2.04 -25.63
C LEU A 94 -8.48 2.87 -24.79
N ASP A 95 -9.50 2.20 -24.26
CA ASP A 95 -10.48 2.82 -23.35
C ASP A 95 -9.85 3.11 -21.98
N THR A 96 -9.73 4.42 -21.68
CA THR A 96 -9.14 4.98 -20.46
C THR A 96 -10.19 5.57 -19.53
N SER A 97 -11.49 5.35 -19.77
CA SER A 97 -12.59 5.94 -18.99
C SER A 97 -12.49 5.64 -17.49
N CYS A 98 -11.99 4.46 -17.11
CA CYS A 98 -11.81 4.07 -15.71
C CYS A 98 -10.80 4.94 -14.95
N VAL A 99 -9.90 5.66 -15.63
CA VAL A 99 -8.84 6.45 -14.99
C VAL A 99 -9.42 7.61 -14.18
N ALA A 100 -10.49 8.23 -14.66
CA ALA A 100 -11.18 9.31 -13.96
C ALA A 100 -11.83 8.87 -12.65
N ALA A 101 -12.08 7.56 -12.49
CA ALA A 101 -12.64 6.97 -11.26
C ALA A 101 -11.56 6.50 -10.28
N SER A 102 -10.29 6.89 -10.48
CA SER A 102 -9.21 6.52 -9.55
C SER A 102 -9.51 7.11 -8.16
N PRO A 103 -9.46 6.30 -7.10
CA PRO A 103 -9.80 6.77 -5.76
C PRO A 103 -8.78 7.80 -5.25
N LYS A 104 -9.24 8.75 -4.44
CA LYS A 104 -8.33 9.60 -3.67
C LYS A 104 -7.58 8.74 -2.64
N PRO A 105 -6.32 9.07 -2.29
CA PRO A 105 -5.61 8.34 -1.27
C PRO A 105 -6.34 8.57 0.05
N ALA A 106 -6.54 7.51 0.84
CA ALA A 106 -6.95 7.68 2.21
C ALA A 106 -5.80 8.32 2.99
N PHE A 107 -6.07 9.42 3.69
CA PHE A 107 -5.15 9.99 4.65
C PHE A 107 -5.66 9.67 6.04
N ILE A 108 -4.87 8.95 6.82
CA ILE A 108 -5.16 8.69 8.21
C ILE A 108 -4.80 9.95 9.00
N THR A 109 -5.79 10.56 9.65
CA THR A 109 -5.55 11.65 10.60
C THR A 109 -5.47 11.10 12.02
N GLU A 110 -4.86 11.86 12.92
CA GLU A 110 -4.85 11.52 14.35
C GLU A 110 -6.28 11.35 14.88
N ASP A 111 -7.24 12.17 14.43
CA ASP A 111 -8.65 12.05 14.82
C ASP A 111 -9.28 10.72 14.38
N MET A 112 -8.85 10.17 13.24
CA MET A 112 -9.32 8.86 12.76
C MET A 112 -8.73 7.70 13.57
N LEU A 113 -7.57 7.90 14.19
CA LEU A 113 -6.95 6.95 15.13
C LEU A 113 -7.43 7.18 16.57
N ALA A 114 -7.95 8.37 16.87
CA ALA A 114 -8.41 8.77 18.19
C ALA A 114 -9.73 8.08 18.54
N VAL A 115 -9.69 6.77 18.79
CA VAL A 115 -10.75 6.09 19.53
C VAL A 115 -10.55 6.35 21.02
N THR A 116 -11.65 6.58 21.72
CA THR A 116 -11.61 6.67 23.19
C THR A 116 -11.01 5.37 23.71
N LYS A 117 -9.80 5.44 24.30
CA LYS A 117 -9.13 4.27 24.85
C LYS A 117 -10.11 3.49 25.74
N PRO A 118 -10.41 2.24 25.39
CA PRO A 118 -11.34 1.45 26.17
C PRO A 118 -10.81 1.29 27.60
N LYS A 119 -11.70 1.35 28.58
CA LYS A 119 -11.36 1.23 30.02
C LYS A 119 -11.69 -0.16 30.60
N GLY A 120 -12.02 -1.10 29.71
CA GLY A 120 -12.40 -2.46 30.06
C GLY A 120 -11.23 -3.34 30.46
N GLU A 121 -11.53 -4.57 30.88
CA GLU A 121 -10.52 -5.61 31.03
C GLU A 121 -9.88 -5.90 29.66
N GLU A 122 -8.55 -5.81 29.60
CA GLU A 122 -7.78 -5.94 28.38
C GLU A 122 -7.26 -7.37 28.19
N GLN A 123 -7.42 -7.87 26.97
CA GLN A 123 -6.83 -9.11 26.49
C GLN A 123 -5.95 -8.80 25.28
N ILE A 124 -4.71 -9.29 25.31
CA ILE A 124 -3.74 -9.05 24.25
C ILE A 124 -3.56 -10.34 23.46
N TRP A 125 -3.78 -10.30 22.16
CA TRP A 125 -3.58 -11.42 21.25
C TRP A 125 -2.46 -11.08 20.28
N GLU A 126 -1.46 -11.93 20.17
CA GLU A 126 -0.30 -11.71 19.32
C GLU A 126 -0.15 -12.83 18.29
N GLY A 127 0.19 -12.44 17.07
CA GLY A 127 0.58 -13.32 15.97
C GLY A 127 1.54 -12.61 15.03
N ALA A 128 1.96 -13.29 13.97
CA ALA A 128 2.80 -12.71 12.95
C ALA A 128 2.42 -13.18 11.55
N ILE A 129 2.68 -12.33 10.57
CA ILE A 129 2.56 -12.63 9.14
C ILE A 129 3.92 -12.48 8.46
N ASP A 130 4.19 -13.33 7.48
CA ASP A 130 5.38 -13.23 6.62
C ASP A 130 4.96 -12.68 5.26
N VAL A 131 5.40 -11.46 4.93
CA VAL A 131 5.01 -10.76 3.70
C VAL A 131 6.21 -10.09 3.05
N GLY A 132 6.46 -10.40 1.78
CA GLY A 132 7.56 -9.78 1.03
C GLY A 132 8.95 -9.94 1.66
N GLY A 133 9.18 -11.02 2.42
CA GLY A 133 10.43 -11.24 3.17
C GLY A 133 10.53 -10.50 4.50
N GLN A 134 9.48 -9.78 4.91
CA GLN A 134 9.36 -9.17 6.23
C GLN A 134 8.54 -10.07 7.16
N HIS A 135 8.96 -10.14 8.42
CA HIS A 135 8.21 -10.79 9.50
C HIS A 135 7.54 -9.70 10.33
N LEU A 136 6.23 -9.58 10.23
CA LEU A 136 5.47 -8.49 10.84
C LEU A 136 4.58 -9.05 11.94
N ARG A 137 4.80 -8.62 13.18
CA ARG A 137 3.91 -8.93 14.29
C ARG A 137 2.64 -8.10 14.20
N LEU A 138 1.54 -8.71 14.60
CA LEU A 138 0.23 -8.10 14.75
C LEU A 138 -0.26 -8.38 16.16
N VAL A 139 -0.54 -7.30 16.90
CA VAL A 139 -0.99 -7.32 18.29
C VAL A 139 -2.39 -6.73 18.36
N LEU A 140 -3.37 -7.58 18.62
CA LEU A 140 -4.78 -7.22 18.77
C LEU A 140 -5.07 -7.02 20.26
N HIS A 141 -5.41 -5.79 20.63
CA HIS A 141 -5.83 -5.44 21.98
C HIS A 141 -7.35 -5.42 22.03
N VAL A 142 -7.94 -6.32 22.83
CA VAL A 142 -9.39 -6.49 22.96
C VAL A 142 -9.81 -6.10 24.36
N PHE A 143 -10.84 -5.26 24.46
CA PHE A 143 -11.34 -4.76 25.73
C PHE A 143 -12.79 -5.12 25.93
N LYS A 144 -13.09 -5.71 27.09
CA LYS A 144 -14.48 -5.92 27.54
C LYS A 144 -14.90 -4.72 28.37
N ASN A 145 -15.71 -3.84 27.78
CA ASN A 145 -16.15 -2.62 28.42
C ASN A 145 -17.18 -2.88 29.53
N ALA A 146 -17.31 -1.92 30.45
CA ALA A 146 -18.22 -2.02 31.60
C ALA A 146 -19.71 -2.16 31.20
N ASP A 147 -20.07 -1.72 29.98
CA ASP A 147 -21.41 -1.89 29.39
C ASP A 147 -21.62 -3.25 28.70
N GLY A 148 -20.62 -4.14 28.77
CA GLY A 148 -20.64 -5.46 28.15
C GLY A 148 -20.26 -5.47 26.66
N LYS A 149 -19.99 -4.31 26.05
CA LYS A 149 -19.52 -4.24 24.65
C LYS A 149 -18.05 -4.59 24.54
N ILE A 150 -17.65 -5.05 23.36
CA ILE A 150 -16.25 -5.31 23.01
C ILE A 150 -15.76 -4.17 22.12
N SER A 151 -14.55 -3.69 22.38
CA SER A 151 -13.82 -2.75 21.52
C SER A 151 -12.40 -3.25 21.33
N ALA A 152 -11.76 -2.91 20.22
CA ALA A 152 -10.38 -3.32 19.98
C ALA A 152 -9.60 -2.32 19.13
N TYR A 153 -8.28 -2.45 19.18
CA TYR A 153 -7.36 -1.87 18.21
C TYR A 153 -6.25 -2.86 17.86
N LEU A 154 -5.65 -2.68 16.69
CA LEU A 154 -4.54 -3.49 16.19
C LEU A 154 -3.27 -2.64 16.10
N VAL A 155 -2.15 -3.19 16.53
CA VAL A 155 -0.82 -2.59 16.39
C VAL A 155 0.09 -3.54 15.63
N SER A 156 0.84 -3.03 14.65
CA SER A 156 1.97 -3.74 14.07
C SER A 156 3.27 -3.05 14.51
N PRO A 157 3.90 -3.49 15.61
CA PRO A 157 5.02 -2.79 16.24
C PRO A 157 6.26 -2.71 15.33
N ASP A 158 6.35 -3.60 14.35
CA ASP A 158 7.44 -3.63 13.37
C ASP A 158 7.29 -2.57 12.26
N GLN A 159 6.14 -1.89 12.20
CA GLN A 159 5.84 -0.86 11.20
C GLN A 159 5.61 0.52 11.81
N SER A 160 4.82 0.60 12.88
CA SER A 160 4.56 1.85 13.61
C SER A 160 4.05 1.58 15.02
N SER A 161 4.00 2.62 15.85
CA SER A 161 3.35 2.57 17.17
C SER A 161 1.87 2.97 17.12
N SER A 162 1.27 3.07 15.93
CA SER A 162 -0.11 3.54 15.77
C SER A 162 -1.11 2.49 16.26
N GLU A 163 -2.07 2.92 17.07
CA GLU A 163 -3.20 2.11 17.52
C GLU A 163 -4.32 2.22 16.48
N ILE A 164 -4.47 1.21 15.62
CA ILE A 164 -5.46 1.25 14.53
C ILE A 164 -6.78 0.70 15.05
N PRO A 165 -7.85 1.48 15.11
CA PRO A 165 -9.11 1.03 15.70
C PRO A 165 -9.76 -0.07 14.86
N VAL A 166 -10.36 -1.03 15.55
CA VAL A 166 -11.16 -2.09 14.94
C VAL A 166 -12.63 -1.65 14.91
N ASP A 167 -13.20 -1.55 13.71
CA ASP A 167 -14.58 -1.08 13.52
C ASP A 167 -15.60 -2.14 13.92
N ILE A 168 -15.32 -3.39 13.57
CA ILE A 168 -16.17 -4.54 13.85
C ILE A 168 -15.31 -5.57 14.56
N ILE A 169 -15.76 -6.03 15.72
CA ILE A 169 -15.17 -7.17 16.41
C ILE A 169 -16.27 -8.08 16.95
N GLN A 170 -16.16 -9.37 16.65
CA GLN A 170 -17.10 -10.39 17.08
C GLN A 170 -16.33 -11.61 17.56
N PHE A 171 -16.65 -12.07 18.76
CA PHE A 171 -16.15 -13.33 19.28
C PHE A 171 -17.34 -14.17 19.76
N ALA A 172 -17.77 -15.12 18.91
CA ALA A 172 -18.92 -15.98 19.15
C ALA A 172 -18.65 -17.37 18.54
N ASP A 173 -19.18 -18.43 19.17
CA ASP A 173 -19.06 -19.81 18.69
C ASP A 173 -17.61 -20.24 18.36
N SER A 174 -16.67 -19.82 19.21
CA SER A 174 -15.24 -20.05 19.02
C SER A 174 -14.68 -19.47 17.71
N LYS A 175 -15.33 -18.46 17.13
CA LYS A 175 -14.86 -17.73 15.96
C LYS A 175 -14.57 -16.28 16.33
N LEU A 176 -13.39 -15.81 15.92
CA LEU A 176 -13.01 -14.41 15.99
C LEU A 176 -13.12 -13.82 14.59
N HIS A 177 -13.88 -12.75 14.48
CA HIS A 177 -13.95 -11.94 13.29
C HIS A 177 -13.67 -10.49 13.65
N PHE A 178 -12.83 -9.82 12.86
CA PHE A 178 -12.69 -8.38 12.98
C PHE A 178 -12.45 -7.69 11.63
N GLU A 179 -12.88 -6.43 11.52
CA GLU A 179 -12.68 -5.58 10.35
C GLU A 179 -12.10 -4.23 10.75
N ILE A 180 -11.18 -3.74 9.93
CA ILE A 180 -10.55 -2.43 10.02
C ILE A 180 -10.70 -1.76 8.66
N THR A 181 -11.76 -0.96 8.53
CA THR A 181 -12.14 -0.22 7.34
C THR A 181 -11.02 0.73 6.91
N LEU A 182 -10.37 1.39 7.88
CA LEU A 182 -9.33 2.40 7.65
C LEU A 182 -8.17 1.89 6.79
N VAL A 183 -7.81 0.62 6.96
CA VAL A 183 -6.70 -0.02 6.24
C VAL A 183 -7.17 -1.17 5.34
N GLY A 184 -8.48 -1.29 5.12
CA GLY A 184 -9.11 -2.33 4.30
C GLY A 184 -8.76 -3.74 4.75
N ALA A 185 -8.61 -3.96 6.06
CA ALA A 185 -8.22 -5.25 6.62
C ALA A 185 -9.40 -5.99 7.24
N ARG A 186 -9.35 -7.32 7.18
CA ARG A 186 -10.30 -8.23 7.81
C ARG A 186 -9.58 -9.47 8.31
N TYR A 187 -10.10 -10.07 9.36
CA TYR A 187 -9.65 -11.36 9.87
C TYR A 187 -10.82 -12.29 10.15
N ASP A 188 -10.67 -13.54 9.76
CA ASP A 188 -11.58 -14.63 10.13
C ASP A 188 -10.77 -15.78 10.72
N GLY A 189 -11.02 -16.13 11.98
CA GLY A 189 -10.30 -17.20 12.65
C GLY A 189 -11.18 -18.04 13.57
N LYS A 190 -10.72 -19.25 13.86
CA LYS A 190 -11.38 -20.20 14.76
C LYS A 190 -10.44 -20.60 15.90
N MET A 191 -10.94 -20.55 17.12
CA MET A 191 -10.27 -21.02 18.32
C MET A 191 -10.07 -22.53 18.26
N THR A 192 -8.85 -22.97 18.51
CA THR A 192 -8.46 -24.38 18.67
C THR A 192 -8.37 -24.74 20.15
N GLU A 193 -8.33 -26.04 20.46
CA GLU A 193 -8.28 -26.55 21.84
C GLU A 193 -7.06 -26.07 22.63
N ASP A 194 -5.97 -25.75 21.94
CA ASP A 194 -4.73 -25.20 22.52
C ASP A 194 -4.82 -23.69 22.86
N GLY A 195 -5.98 -23.06 22.63
CA GLY A 195 -6.20 -21.63 22.88
C GLY A 195 -5.65 -20.70 21.80
N THR A 196 -5.23 -21.24 20.64
CA THR A 196 -4.84 -20.45 19.47
C THR A 196 -6.07 -20.13 18.62
N VAL A 197 -6.19 -18.90 18.11
CA VAL A 197 -7.13 -18.58 17.05
C VAL A 197 -6.39 -18.71 15.73
N ARG A 198 -6.69 -19.75 14.96
CA ARG A 198 -6.11 -19.94 13.61
C ARG A 198 -7.02 -19.34 12.57
N GLY A 199 -6.49 -18.50 11.71
CA GLY A 199 -7.31 -17.76 10.77
C GLY A 199 -6.55 -17.17 9.61
N THR A 200 -7.26 -16.34 8.88
CA THR A 200 -6.77 -15.68 7.68
C THR A 200 -6.90 -14.17 7.84
N PHE A 201 -5.79 -13.47 7.66
CA PHE A 201 -5.74 -12.02 7.57
C PHE A 201 -5.76 -11.58 6.12
N ILE A 202 -6.68 -10.69 5.78
CA ILE A 202 -6.90 -10.18 4.44
C ILE A 202 -6.72 -8.67 4.48
N GLN A 203 -5.93 -8.11 3.57
CA GLN A 203 -5.77 -6.66 3.42
C GLN A 203 -5.58 -6.31 1.94
N GLY A 204 -6.61 -5.76 1.29
CA GLY A 204 -6.59 -5.56 -0.15
C GLY A 204 -6.31 -6.89 -0.90
N PRO A 205 -5.28 -6.97 -1.76
CA PRO A 205 -4.91 -8.21 -2.46
C PRO A 205 -4.16 -9.22 -1.57
N LEU A 206 -3.68 -8.81 -0.39
CA LEU A 206 -2.98 -9.70 0.54
C LEU A 206 -3.98 -10.65 1.20
N ASN A 207 -3.66 -11.95 1.21
CA ASN A 207 -4.43 -12.99 1.87
C ASN A 207 -3.45 -14.02 2.46
N VAL A 208 -3.28 -14.01 3.79
CA VAL A 208 -2.26 -14.80 4.49
C VAL A 208 -2.81 -15.43 5.77
N SER A 209 -2.24 -16.56 6.16
CA SER A 209 -2.53 -17.18 7.45
C SER A 209 -2.00 -16.31 8.59
N LEU A 210 -2.80 -16.18 9.65
CA LEU A 210 -2.43 -15.51 10.89
C LEU A 210 -3.00 -16.31 12.07
N ASP A 211 -2.08 -16.84 12.88
CA ASP A 211 -2.41 -17.51 14.13
C ASP A 211 -2.23 -16.50 15.27
N LEU A 212 -3.31 -16.20 15.99
CA LEU A 212 -3.31 -15.31 17.16
C LEU A 212 -3.32 -16.13 18.44
N LYS A 213 -2.42 -15.80 19.37
CA LYS A 213 -2.35 -16.43 20.69
C LYS A 213 -2.51 -15.39 21.78
N LEU A 214 -3.26 -15.73 22.82
CA LEU A 214 -3.39 -14.89 23.99
C LEU A 214 -2.03 -14.74 24.66
N LYS A 215 -1.56 -13.50 24.80
CA LYS A 215 -0.40 -13.13 25.60
C LYS A 215 -0.79 -13.26 27.08
N LYS A 216 -0.09 -14.13 27.80
CA LYS A 216 -0.15 -14.20 29.26
C LYS A 216 0.61 -13.04 29.88
#